data_AF-A0A1M7LVS7-F1
#
_entry.id   AF-A0A1M7LVS7-F1
#
_cell.length_a   1.000
_cell.length_b   1.000
_cell.length_c   1.000
_cell.angle_alpha   90.00
_cell.angle_beta   90.00
_cell.angle_gamma   90.00
#
_symmetry.space_group_name_H-M   'P 1'
#
loop_
_entity.id
_entity.type
_entity.pdbx_description
1 polymer ?
#
loop_
_entity_poly.entity_id
_entity_poly.type
_entity_poly.pdbx_seq_one_letter_code
_entity_poly.pdbx_strand_id
1 'polypeptide(L)'
;MKDIIRTGEVSSIDFENGMIKVTYPDRDNDVTDSIPYLSLNGEYKMPNIGDMVVVLHLSNGSSFGIALGTFWSYGNKPFKTGKGLYRKELSNTQNEAYLEYDSSTKTLIIKADNVVFQSNKGTTSL
;
A
#
# COMPACT_ATOMS: atom_id res chain seq x y z
N MET A 1 -21.32 19.20 -3.55
CA MET A 1 -20.42 18.09 -3.92
C MET A 1 -18.98 18.55 -3.73
N LYS A 2 -18.54 18.69 -2.49
CA LYS A 2 -17.12 18.91 -2.16
C LYS A 2 -16.78 17.79 -1.19
N ASP A 3 -15.62 17.15 -1.36
CA ASP A 3 -15.01 16.21 -0.41
C ASP A 3 -15.29 14.71 -0.56
N ILE A 4 -15.76 14.25 -1.72
CA ILE A 4 -15.93 12.80 -1.96
C ILE A 4 -14.56 12.09 -2.02
N ILE A 5 -13.51 12.74 -2.52
CA ILE A 5 -12.15 12.17 -2.61
C ILE A 5 -11.17 13.13 -1.96
N ARG A 6 -10.32 12.62 -1.06
CA ARG A 6 -9.32 13.39 -0.32
C ARG A 6 -8.01 12.64 -0.22
N THR A 7 -6.93 13.37 0.06
CA THR A 7 -5.64 12.80 0.46
C THR A 7 -5.33 13.17 1.89
N GLY A 8 -4.78 12.24 2.67
CA GLY A 8 -4.36 12.49 4.05
C GLY A 8 -3.25 11.54 4.48
N GLU A 9 -2.79 11.71 5.70
CA GLU A 9 -1.67 10.98 6.29
C GLU A 9 -2.19 9.87 7.22
N VAL A 10 -1.65 8.66 7.11
CA VAL A 10 -2.02 7.54 8.00
C VAL A 10 -1.59 7.87 9.43
N SER A 11 -2.54 7.93 10.36
CA SER A 11 -2.27 8.26 11.77
C SER A 11 -2.39 7.07 12.73
N SER A 12 -3.11 6.01 12.35
CA SER A 12 -3.11 4.74 13.09
C SER A 12 -3.43 3.56 12.18
N ILE A 13 -2.97 2.37 12.55
CA ILE A 13 -3.23 1.13 11.82
C ILE A 13 -3.78 0.08 12.79
N ASP A 14 -4.90 -0.52 12.43
CA ASP A 14 -5.43 -1.74 13.03
C ASP A 14 -5.15 -2.91 12.07
N PHE A 15 -4.05 -3.63 12.36
CA PHE A 15 -3.62 -4.77 11.55
C PHE A 15 -4.56 -5.98 11.66
N GLU A 16 -5.28 -6.12 12.78
CA GLU A 16 -6.18 -7.27 13.00
C GLU A 16 -7.40 -7.18 12.10
N ASN A 17 -7.95 -5.96 11.94
CA ASN A 17 -9.18 -5.74 11.18
C ASN A 17 -8.95 -5.13 9.78
N GLY A 18 -7.69 -4.85 9.39
CA GLY A 18 -7.37 -4.23 8.10
C GLY A 18 -7.90 -2.80 7.98
N MET A 19 -7.86 -2.04 9.08
CA MET A 19 -8.39 -0.68 9.16
C MET A 19 -7.28 0.34 9.44
N ILE A 20 -7.52 1.59 9.05
CA ILE A 20 -6.64 2.72 9.35
C ILE A 20 -7.43 3.93 9.81
N LYS A 21 -6.73 4.88 10.43
CA LYS A 21 -7.20 6.27 10.55
C LYS A 21 -6.32 7.18 9.71
N VAL A 22 -6.92 8.22 9.16
CA VAL A 22 -6.25 9.19 8.31
C VAL A 22 -6.45 10.59 8.89
N THR A 23 -5.36 11.33 9.07
CA THR A 23 -5.37 12.73 9.45
C THR A 23 -5.36 13.60 8.20
N TYR A 24 -6.14 14.67 8.23
CA TYR A 24 -6.20 15.69 7.19
C TYR A 24 -5.58 17.00 7.69
N PRO A 25 -4.28 17.25 7.39
CA PRO A 25 -3.62 18.48 7.83
C PRO A 25 -4.26 19.75 7.25
N ASP A 26 -4.93 19.65 6.10
CA ASP A 26 -5.69 20.73 5.48
C ASP A 26 -7.03 21.05 6.17
N ARG A 27 -7.39 20.29 7.21
CA ARG A 27 -8.66 20.41 7.96
C ARG A 27 -8.46 20.46 9.46
N ASP A 28 -7.61 21.37 9.94
CA ASP A 28 -7.33 21.51 11.38
C ASP A 28 -6.88 20.19 12.04
N ASN A 29 -6.22 19.32 11.28
CA ASN A 29 -5.84 17.96 11.67
C ASN A 29 -7.01 17.05 12.05
N ASP A 30 -8.17 17.23 11.41
CA ASP A 30 -9.32 16.32 11.52
C ASP A 30 -8.90 14.88 11.17
N VAL A 31 -9.48 13.91 11.87
CA VAL A 31 -9.12 12.50 11.78
C VAL A 31 -10.35 11.69 11.45
N THR A 32 -10.24 10.78 10.48
CA THR A 32 -11.32 9.85 10.16
C THR A 32 -11.67 8.97 11.36
N ASP A 33 -12.86 8.37 11.31
CA ASP A 33 -13.09 7.14 12.07
C ASP A 33 -12.16 6.03 11.57
N SER A 34 -12.16 4.88 12.24
CA SER A 34 -11.49 3.69 11.71
C SER A 34 -12.17 3.29 10.40
N ILE A 35 -11.43 3.32 9.30
CA ILE A 35 -11.93 3.02 7.95
C ILE A 35 -11.17 1.85 7.33
N PRO A 36 -11.82 1.02 6.49
CA PRO A 36 -11.14 -0.08 5.82
C PRO A 36 -10.05 0.43 4.85
N TYR A 37 -8.92 -0.28 4.81
CA TYR A 37 -7.91 -0.14 3.77
C TYR A 37 -8.22 -1.08 2.61
N LEU A 38 -7.99 -0.63 1.37
CA LEU A 38 -8.35 -1.38 0.18
C LEU A 38 -7.59 -2.72 0.12
N SER A 39 -8.32 -3.82 0.15
CA SER A 39 -7.77 -5.17 0.18
C SER A 39 -7.31 -5.70 -1.17
N LEU A 40 -7.52 -4.95 -2.26
CA LEU A 40 -7.22 -5.39 -3.63
C LEU A 40 -7.71 -6.82 -3.94
N ASN A 41 -8.91 -7.18 -3.47
CA ASN A 41 -9.52 -8.51 -3.60
C ASN A 41 -8.72 -9.66 -2.96
N GLY A 42 -8.02 -9.39 -1.85
CA GLY A 42 -7.34 -10.41 -1.05
C GLY A 42 -5.81 -10.23 -0.93
N GLU A 43 -5.25 -9.14 -1.43
CA GLU A 43 -3.87 -8.77 -1.14
C GLU A 43 -3.77 -8.07 0.21
N TYR A 44 -2.82 -8.49 1.05
CA TYR A 44 -2.56 -7.85 2.32
C TYR A 44 -1.20 -7.13 2.28
N LYS A 45 -1.24 -5.80 2.28
CA LYS A 45 -0.08 -4.92 2.46
C LYS A 45 -0.53 -3.57 3.04
N MET A 46 -0.48 -3.46 4.36
CA MET A 46 -0.86 -2.24 5.06
C MET A 46 0.20 -1.13 4.84
N PRO A 47 -0.21 0.16 4.84
CA PRO A 47 0.71 1.28 4.76
C PRO A 47 1.48 1.44 6.09
N ASN A 48 2.41 2.39 6.16
CA ASN A 48 3.03 2.83 7.40
C ASN A 48 2.30 4.05 7.99
N ILE A 49 2.46 4.29 9.29
CA ILE A 49 2.12 5.58 9.89
C ILE A 49 2.95 6.67 9.20
N GLY A 50 2.31 7.77 8.81
CA GLY A 50 2.94 8.85 8.06
C GLY A 50 2.81 8.74 6.53
N ASP A 51 2.37 7.59 6.01
CA ASP A 51 2.19 7.45 4.57
C ASP A 51 0.98 8.28 4.08
N MET A 52 1.13 8.91 2.92
CA MET A 52 0.03 9.59 2.26
C MET A 52 -0.87 8.61 1.50
N VAL A 53 -2.17 8.68 1.74
CA VAL A 53 -3.20 7.83 1.11
C VAL A 53 -4.33 8.64 0.51
N VAL A 54 -5.01 8.07 -0.49
CA VAL A 54 -6.29 8.58 -1.00
C VAL A 54 -7.43 7.94 -0.22
N VAL A 55 -8.40 8.75 0.22
CA VAL A 55 -9.62 8.30 0.87
C VAL A 55 -10.81 8.69 0.01
N LEU A 56 -11.67 7.71 -0.27
CA LEU A 56 -12.99 7.90 -0.85
C LEU A 56 -14.01 7.96 0.29
N HIS A 57 -14.65 9.11 0.48
CA HIS A 57 -15.69 9.29 1.48
C HIS A 57 -17.06 8.85 0.95
N LEU A 58 -17.83 8.21 1.84
CA LEU A 58 -19.19 7.79 1.56
C LEU A 58 -20.15 8.98 1.75
N SER A 59 -21.29 8.96 1.05
CA SER A 59 -22.25 10.08 1.04
C SER A 59 -22.94 10.33 2.40
N ASN A 60 -22.74 9.45 3.38
CA ASN A 60 -23.32 9.51 4.72
C ASN A 60 -22.43 10.24 5.75
N GLY A 61 -21.29 10.81 5.36
CA GLY A 61 -20.48 11.66 6.24
C GLY A 61 -19.00 11.65 5.89
N SER A 62 -18.26 12.69 6.31
CA SER A 62 -16.82 12.82 6.05
C SER A 62 -15.94 11.95 6.95
N SER A 63 -16.46 11.35 8.02
CA SER A 63 -15.68 10.47 8.90
C SER A 63 -15.63 9.02 8.41
N PHE A 64 -16.55 8.65 7.51
CA PHE A 64 -16.62 7.31 6.90
C PHE A 64 -16.05 7.32 5.48
N GLY A 65 -15.34 6.26 5.12
CA GLY A 65 -14.73 6.13 3.81
C GLY A 65 -14.03 4.81 3.61
N ILE A 66 -13.35 4.68 2.47
CA ILE A 66 -12.44 3.58 2.15
C ILE A 66 -11.12 4.20 1.73
N ALA A 67 -10.03 3.80 2.38
CA ALA A 67 -8.70 4.21 1.99
C ALA A 67 -8.23 3.36 0.80
N LEU A 68 -8.02 4.00 -0.35
CA LEU A 68 -7.74 3.33 -1.62
C LEU A 68 -6.28 2.86 -1.75
N GLY A 69 -5.39 3.46 -0.96
CA GLY A 69 -3.98 3.10 -0.94
C GLY A 69 -3.04 4.30 -1.01
N THR A 70 -1.75 4.02 -0.93
CA THR A 70 -0.69 5.00 -1.16
C THR A 70 -0.54 5.31 -2.65
N PHE A 71 0.07 6.44 -2.96
CA PHE A 71 0.29 6.91 -4.32
C PHE A 71 1.67 7.54 -4.48
N TRP A 72 2.16 7.63 -5.72
CA TRP A 72 3.45 8.26 -5.99
C TRP A 72 3.38 9.76 -5.73
N SER A 73 4.36 10.27 -4.99
CA SER A 73 4.47 11.65 -4.57
C SER A 73 5.92 12.04 -4.35
N TYR A 74 6.17 13.27 -3.87
CA TYR A 74 7.52 13.66 -3.48
C TYR A 74 8.06 12.85 -2.28
N GLY A 75 7.18 12.46 -1.35
CA GLY A 75 7.51 11.66 -0.17
C GLY A 75 7.51 10.15 -0.41
N ASN A 76 6.75 9.67 -1.39
CA ASN A 76 6.70 8.26 -1.78
C ASN A 76 7.14 8.11 -3.24
N LYS A 77 8.39 7.73 -3.47
CA LYS A 77 8.96 7.57 -4.81
C LYS A 77 9.15 6.09 -5.15
N PRO A 78 9.00 5.70 -6.42
CA PRO A 78 9.37 4.35 -6.85
C PRO A 78 10.88 4.12 -6.65
N PHE A 79 11.25 2.95 -6.13
CA PHE A 79 12.66 2.59 -5.91
C PHE A 79 13.45 2.48 -7.22
N LYS A 80 12.84 1.89 -8.25
CA LYS A 80 13.40 1.76 -9.60
C LYS A 80 12.33 2.12 -10.62
N THR A 81 12.73 2.82 -11.69
CA THR A 81 11.84 3.26 -12.78
C THR A 81 12.45 2.95 -14.14
N GLY A 82 11.61 2.79 -15.16
CA GLY A 82 12.07 2.54 -16.52
C GLY A 82 10.96 2.01 -17.41
N LYS A 83 11.03 2.30 -18.72
CA LYS A 83 10.09 1.73 -19.69
C LYS A 83 10.27 0.22 -19.73
N GLY A 84 9.18 -0.53 -19.60
CA GLY A 84 9.20 -1.99 -19.66
C GLY A 84 9.72 -2.66 -18.38
N LEU A 85 9.75 -1.94 -17.26
CA LEU A 85 10.00 -2.46 -15.93
C LEU A 85 8.67 -2.66 -15.20
N TYR A 86 8.45 -3.84 -14.64
CA TYR A 86 7.43 -4.08 -13.62
C TYR A 86 8.14 -4.36 -12.29
N ARG A 87 7.71 -3.70 -11.22
CA ARG A 87 8.26 -3.93 -9.88
C ARG A 87 7.17 -3.84 -8.83
N LYS A 88 7.11 -4.84 -7.95
CA LYS A 88 6.24 -4.88 -6.77
C LYS A 88 7.11 -5.08 -5.53
N GLU A 89 7.18 -4.05 -4.68
CA GLU A 89 7.77 -4.19 -3.34
C GLU A 89 6.87 -5.11 -2.51
N LEU A 90 7.46 -6.11 -1.87
CA LEU A 90 6.78 -7.07 -1.00
C LEU A 90 6.98 -6.72 0.50
N SER A 91 7.88 -5.80 0.82
CA SER A 91 8.06 -5.19 2.14
C SER A 91 7.57 -3.74 2.18
N ASN A 92 7.41 -3.20 3.39
CA ASN A 92 7.24 -1.78 3.68
C ASN A 92 8.58 -1.03 3.61
N THR A 93 9.71 -1.72 3.71
CA THR A 93 11.05 -1.17 3.40
C THR A 93 11.38 -1.43 1.95
N GLN A 94 11.72 -0.37 1.21
CA GLN A 94 12.06 -0.51 -0.21
C GLN A 94 13.30 -1.39 -0.39
N ASN A 95 13.28 -2.24 -1.43
CA ASN A 95 14.40 -3.07 -1.86
C ASN A 95 14.82 -4.18 -0.88
N GLU A 96 14.09 -4.37 0.21
CA GLU A 96 14.25 -5.49 1.14
C GLU A 96 13.77 -6.80 0.49
N ALA A 97 12.48 -6.85 0.10
CA ALA A 97 11.90 -7.97 -0.63
C ALA A 97 11.03 -7.46 -1.78
N TYR A 98 11.18 -8.05 -2.98
CA TYR A 98 10.45 -7.59 -4.17
C TYR A 98 10.34 -8.66 -5.26
N LEU A 99 9.35 -8.44 -6.15
CA LEU A 99 9.23 -9.08 -7.45
C LEU A 99 9.53 -8.03 -8.53
N GLU A 100 10.44 -8.32 -9.45
CA GLU A 100 10.80 -7.42 -10.56
C GLU A 100 10.92 -8.17 -11.88
N TYR A 101 10.34 -7.60 -12.94
CA TYR A 101 10.55 -8.06 -14.31
C TYR A 101 11.06 -6.92 -15.18
N ASP A 102 12.21 -7.14 -15.83
CA ASP A 102 12.80 -6.22 -16.80
C ASP A 102 12.69 -6.81 -18.21
N SER A 103 11.92 -6.15 -19.08
CA SER A 103 11.69 -6.60 -20.46
C SER A 103 12.91 -6.48 -21.37
N SER A 104 13.87 -5.61 -21.05
CA SER A 104 15.07 -5.41 -21.87
C SER A 104 16.06 -6.57 -21.70
N THR A 105 16.23 -7.05 -20.46
CA THR A 105 17.08 -8.19 -20.13
C THR A 105 16.31 -9.52 -20.12
N LYS A 106 14.98 -9.46 -20.20
CA LYS A 106 14.06 -10.60 -20.08
C LYS A 106 14.26 -11.37 -18.77
N THR A 107 14.51 -10.64 -17.67
CA THR A 107 14.86 -11.24 -16.38
C THR A 107 13.73 -11.04 -15.37
N LEU A 108 13.34 -12.12 -14.69
CA LEU A 108 12.50 -12.10 -13.50
C LEU A 108 13.40 -12.24 -12.27
N ILE A 109 13.25 -11.33 -11.31
CA ILE A 109 13.94 -11.37 -10.02
C ILE A 109 12.87 -11.53 -8.93
N ILE A 110 13.06 -12.56 -8.09
CA ILE A 110 12.37 -12.73 -6.82
C ILE A 110 13.46 -12.56 -5.76
N LYS A 111 13.45 -11.44 -5.03
CA LYS A 111 14.43 -11.15 -3.99
C LYS A 111 13.77 -11.19 -2.62
N ALA A 112 14.36 -11.96 -1.72
CA ALA A 112 14.17 -11.94 -0.28
C ALA A 112 15.39 -12.63 0.38
N ASP A 113 15.59 -12.47 1.69
CA ASP A 113 16.68 -13.16 2.40
C ASP A 113 16.48 -14.69 2.44
N ASN A 114 15.23 -15.14 2.49
CA ASN A 114 14.86 -16.55 2.44
C ASN A 114 13.68 -16.71 1.48
N VAL A 115 13.82 -17.56 0.45
CA VAL A 115 12.75 -17.83 -0.52
C VAL A 115 12.26 -19.26 -0.33
N VAL A 116 10.99 -19.41 0.00
CA VAL A 116 10.34 -20.71 0.22
C VAL A 116 9.23 -20.92 -0.80
N PHE A 117 9.28 -22.04 -1.52
CA PHE A 117 8.22 -22.50 -2.40
C PHE A 117 7.47 -23.64 -1.73
N GLN A 118 6.16 -23.47 -1.56
CA GLN A 118 5.30 -24.45 -0.92
C GLN A 118 4.18 -24.90 -1.86
N SER A 119 3.86 -26.18 -1.78
CA SER A 119 2.71 -26.80 -2.44
C SER A 119 2.07 -27.81 -1.51
N ASN A 120 0.88 -28.32 -1.86
CA ASN A 120 0.25 -29.43 -1.14
C ASN A 120 1.11 -30.72 -1.13
N LYS A 121 2.15 -30.80 -1.96
CA LYS A 121 3.07 -31.95 -2.05
C LYS A 121 4.37 -31.76 -1.27
N GLY A 122 4.66 -30.55 -0.76
CA GLY A 122 5.88 -30.27 -0.02
C GLY A 122 6.41 -28.86 -0.20
N THR A 123 7.54 -28.60 0.45
CA THR A 123 8.20 -27.30 0.58
C THR A 123 9.67 -27.40 0.17
N THR A 124 10.19 -26.40 -0.54
CA THR A 124 11.62 -26.26 -0.89
C THR A 124 12.05 -24.80 -0.75
N SER A 125 13.34 -24.54 -0.53
CA SER A 125 13.89 -23.19 -0.36
C SER A 125 15.17 -22.98 -1.17
N LEU A 126 15.48 -21.71 -1.47
CA LEU A 126 16.73 -21.26 -2.11
C LEU A 126 17.71 -20.70 -1.07
#